data_AF-A0A257SLJ5-F1
#
_entry.id   AF-A0A257SLJ5-F1
#
_cell.length_a   1.000
_cell.length_b   1.000
_cell.length_c   1.000
_cell.angle_alpha   90.00
_cell.angle_beta   90.00
_cell.angle_gamma   90.00
#
_symmetry.space_group_name_H-M   'P 1'
#
loop_
_entity.id
_entity.type
_entity.pdbx_description
1 polymer ?
#
loop_
_entity_poly.entity_id
_entity_poly.type
_entity_poly.pdbx_seq_one_letter_code
_entity_poly.pdbx_strand_id
1 'polypeptide(L)' 'MPTSENIVVAFWRRLAPAVAPATLTRLVLWETPNNYVEYQGQ' A
#
# COMPACT_ATOMS: atom_id res chain seq x y z
N MET A 1 -8.88 -8.63 -13.60
CA MET A 1 -9.21 -8.37 -12.19
C MET A 1 -8.00 -7.72 -11.55
N PRO A 2 -8.11 -6.53 -10.92
CA PRO A 2 -7.00 -6.00 -10.13
C PRO A 2 -6.79 -6.91 -8.91
N THR A 3 -5.56 -7.36 -8.69
CA THR A 3 -5.17 -8.10 -7.49
C THR A 3 -4.97 -7.11 -6.33
N SER A 4 -5.06 -7.60 -5.09
CA SER A 4 -4.77 -6.81 -3.88
C SER A 4 -3.35 -6.18 -3.92
N GLU A 5 -2.39 -6.84 -4.57
CA GLU A 5 -1.04 -6.32 -4.85
C GLU A 5 -1.06 -5.07 -5.77
N ASN A 6 -1.83 -5.11 -6.86
CA ASN A 6 -1.94 -3.97 -7.77
C ASN A 6 -2.60 -2.77 -7.08
N ILE A 7 -3.54 -3.02 -6.15
CA ILE A 7 -4.22 -1.97 -5.39
C ILE A 7 -3.27 -1.34 -4.37
N VAL A 8 -2.51 -2.13 -3.61
CA VAL A 8 -1.58 -1.59 -2.59
C VAL A 8 -0.49 -0.74 -3.24
N VAL A 9 0.01 -1.12 -4.43
CA VAL A 9 0.97 -0.31 -5.20
C VAL A 9 0.35 1.00 -5.68
N ALA A 10 -0.91 0.98 -6.15
CA ALA A 10 -1.62 2.18 -6.58
C ALA A 10 -1.84 3.17 -5.41
N PHE A 11 -2.16 2.67 -4.22
CA PHE A 11 -2.27 3.48 -3.01
C PHE A 11 -0.92 4.04 -2.57
N TRP A 12 0.13 3.22 -2.57
CA TRP A 12 1.49 3.66 -2.23
C TRP A 12 1.94 4.85 -3.10
N ARG A 13 1.75 4.76 -4.43
CA ARG A 13 2.13 5.83 -5.36
C ARG A 13 1.44 7.17 -5.07
N ARG A 14 0.26 7.16 -4.47
CA ARG A 14 -0.49 8.37 -4.09
C ARG A 14 -0.13 8.87 -2.68
N LEU A 15 0.02 7.95 -1.73
CA LEU A 15 0.28 8.27 -0.33
C LEU A 15 1.74 8.66 -0.07
N ALA A 16 2.71 7.96 -0.69
CA ALA A 16 4.13 8.20 -0.48
C ALA A 16 4.56 9.66 -0.67
N PRO A 17 4.16 10.39 -1.74
CA PRO A 17 4.49 11.81 -1.86
C PRO A 17 3.65 12.71 -0.93
N ALA A 18 2.45 12.29 -0.55
CA ALA A 18 1.52 13.10 0.25
C ALA A 18 1.90 13.18 1.74
N VAL A 19 2.71 12.23 2.23
CA VAL A 19 3.15 12.21 3.63
C VAL A 19 4.41 13.06 3.88
N ALA A 20 4.96 13.72 2.86
CA ALA A 20 6.13 14.58 3.02
C ALA A 20 5.89 15.69 4.09
N PRO A 21 6.89 16.01 4.92
CA PRO A 21 8.28 15.55 4.87
C PRO A 21 8.53 14.18 5.53
N ALA A 22 7.49 13.49 6.02
CA ALA A 22 7.63 12.13 6.52
C ALA A 22 7.79 11.10 5.38
N THR A 23 8.27 9.91 5.72
CA THR A 23 8.45 8.80 4.78
C THR A 23 7.41 7.73 5.06
N LEU A 24 6.66 7.32 4.03
CA LEU A 24 5.82 6.14 4.10
C LEU A 24 6.72 4.89 4.12
N THR A 25 6.71 4.16 5.23
CA THR A 25 7.58 2.98 5.41
C THR A 25 6.86 1.66 5.18
N ARG A 26 5.55 1.62 5.41
CA ARG A 26 4.74 0.38 5.34
C ARG A 26 3.30 0.72 5.00
N LEU A 27 2.73 -0.04 4.08
CA LEU A 27 1.31 0.02 3.73
C LEU A 27 0.71 -1.39 3.75
N VAL A 28 -0.39 -1.58 4.48
CA VAL A 28 -1.08 -2.87 4.57
C VAL A 28 -2.49 -2.72 4.04
N LEU A 29 -2.84 -3.54 3.04
CA LEU A 29 -4.18 -3.64 2.49
C LEU A 29 -4.83 -4.93 3.01
N TRP A 30 -5.93 -4.79 3.76
CA TRP A 30 -6.74 -5.91 4.21
C TRP A 30 -7.88 -6.13 3.23
N GLU A 31 -7.87 -7.23 2.49
CA GLU A 31 -8.97 -7.61 1.59
C GLU A 31 -10.10 -8.28 2.37
N THR A 32 -9.75 -9.08 3.38
CA THR A 32 -10.64 -9.66 4.37
C THR A 32 -9.91 -9.71 5.72
N PRO A 33 -10.57 -10.06 6.84
CA PRO A 33 -9.89 -10.17 8.14
C PRO A 33 -8.70 -11.15 8.16
N ASN A 34 -8.67 -12.14 7.28
CA ASN A 34 -7.62 -13.17 7.23
C ASN A 34 -6.68 -13.04 6.02
N ASN A 35 -6.94 -12.09 5.11
CA ASN A 35 -6.14 -11.90 3.90
C ASN A 35 -5.69 -10.44 3.82
N TYR A 36 -4.37 -10.24 3.90
CA TYR A 36 -3.76 -8.93 3.77
C TYR A 36 -2.53 -8.99 2.86
N VAL A 37 -2.26 -7.86 2.21
CA VAL A 37 -1.05 -7.63 1.43
C VAL A 37 -0.29 -6.48 2.05
N GLU A 38 1.01 -6.65 2.21
CA GLU A 38 1.92 -5.62 2.73
C GLU A 38 2.84 -5.13 1.62
N TYR A 39 3.08 -3.82 1.58
CA TYR A 39 4.00 -3.18 0.65
C TYR A 39 4.90 -2.17 1.36
N GLN A 40 6.19 -2.22 1.05
CA GLN A 40 7.25 -1.38 1.65
C GLN A 40 8.03 -0.59 0.59
N GLY A 41 7.50 -0.48 -0.64
CA GLY A 41 8.17 0.25 -1.73
C GLY A 41 9.12 -0.57 -2.61
N GLN A 42 9.18 -1.90 -2.42
CA GLN A 42 9.96 -2.84 -3.25
C GLN A 42 9.04 -3.81 -3.98
#